data_AF-A0AAV2CRD1-F1
#
_entry.id   AF-A0AAV2CRD1-F1
#
_cell.length_a   1.000
_cell.length_b   1.000
_cell.length_c   1.000
_cell.angle_alpha   90.00
_cell.angle_beta   90.00
_cell.angle_gamma   90.00
#
_symmetry.space_group_name_H-M   'P 1'
#
loop_
_entity.id
_entity.type
_entity.pdbx_description
1 polymer ?
#
loop_
_entity_poly.entity_id
_entity_poly.type
_entity_poly.pdbx_seq_one_letter_code
_entity_poly.pdbx_strand_id
1 'polypeptide(L)'
;MNTDGAAQGSPGIASAGRALRDSQGTWLGGFCSKMGNGTSIMAELWGILQGLQLTWKKGIRFLILESDSQLALDLIKNRTDAAHPHATILGLIRRLLAQG
;
A
#
# COMPACT_ATOMS: atom_id res chain seq x y z
N MET A 1 -0.32 8.09 4.77
CA MET A 1 0.46 6.86 5.05
C MET A 1 1.77 7.03 4.33
N ASN A 2 2.90 7.21 5.00
CA ASN A 2 4.13 7.51 4.28
C ASN A 2 4.87 6.22 3.89
N THR A 3 5.35 6.10 2.65
CA THR A 3 6.21 5.03 2.15
C THR A 3 7.67 5.49 2.14
N ASP A 4 8.57 4.70 2.70
CA ASP A 4 10.02 4.85 2.48
C ASP A 4 10.57 3.48 2.04
N GLY A 5 11.06 3.42 0.80
CA GLY A 5 11.56 2.22 0.16
C GLY A 5 13.07 2.29 0.01
N ALA A 6 13.80 1.39 0.65
CA ALA A 6 15.22 1.19 0.41
C ALA A 6 15.43 -0.12 -0.37
N ALA A 7 16.18 -0.06 -1.48
CA ALA A 7 16.54 -1.22 -2.29
C ALA A 7 18.07 -1.33 -2.40
N GLN A 8 18.62 -2.53 -2.13
CA GLN A 8 20.05 -2.80 -2.25
C GLN A 8 20.31 -3.80 -3.39
N GLY A 9 20.67 -3.29 -4.59
CA GLY A 9 21.03 -4.07 -5.78
C GLY A 9 19.85 -4.45 -6.70
N SER A 10 20.11 -4.65 -8.00
CA SER A 10 19.13 -5.18 -8.96
C SER A 10 19.71 -6.39 -9.73
N PRO A 11 19.25 -7.63 -9.44
CA PRO A 11 18.23 -7.98 -8.45
C PRO A 11 18.80 -7.98 -7.03
N GLY A 12 18.03 -7.49 -6.06
CA GLY A 12 18.44 -7.35 -4.66
C GLY A 12 17.27 -7.16 -3.70
N ILE A 13 17.54 -7.26 -2.40
CA ILE A 13 16.52 -7.23 -1.33
C ILE A 13 15.91 -5.83 -1.25
N ALA A 14 14.59 -5.73 -1.45
CA ALA A 14 13.82 -4.51 -1.26
C ALA A 14 13.03 -4.55 0.05
N SER A 15 13.12 -3.49 0.84
CA SER A 15 12.29 -3.27 2.02
C SER A 15 11.49 -1.99 1.85
N ALA A 16 10.16 -2.09 1.97
CA ALA A 16 9.27 -0.94 2.01
C ALA A 16 8.76 -0.75 3.44
N GLY A 17 9.13 0.36 4.07
CA GLY A 17 8.61 0.81 5.35
C GLY A 17 7.41 1.72 5.14
N ARG A 18 6.31 1.49 5.87
CA ARG A 18 5.12 2.34 5.83
C ARG A 18 4.74 2.83 7.20
N ALA A 19 4.47 4.13 7.35
CA ALA A 19 4.03 4.74 8.59
C ALA A 19 2.55 5.13 8.53
N LEU A 20 1.80 4.69 9.53
CA LEU A 20 0.44 5.14 9.85
C LEU A 20 0.54 6.27 10.87
N ARG A 21 -0.12 7.40 10.59
CA ARG A 21 -0.19 8.55 11.48
C ARG A 21 -1.64 9.02 11.62
N ASP A 22 -1.97 9.66 12.74
CA ASP A 22 -3.26 10.34 12.91
C ASP A 22 -3.25 11.72 12.24
N SER A 23 -4.37 12.46 12.37
CA SER A 23 -4.52 13.81 11.81
C SER A 23 -3.61 14.87 12.43
N GLN A 24 -3.00 14.58 13.59
CA GLN A 24 -2.01 15.43 14.26
C GLN A 24 -0.57 14.99 13.93
N GLY A 25 -0.40 13.98 13.07
CA GLY A 25 0.90 13.42 12.73
C GLY A 25 1.45 12.44 13.77
N THR A 26 0.68 12.09 14.81
CA THR A 26 1.07 11.10 15.83
C THR A 26 1.22 9.74 15.18
N TRP A 27 2.32 9.04 15.45
CA TRP A 27 2.55 7.70 14.95
C TRP A 27 1.54 6.71 15.55
N LEU A 28 0.72 6.11 14.69
CA LEU A 28 -0.30 5.10 15.06
C LEU A 28 0.17 3.66 14.79
N GLY A 29 1.33 3.52 14.15
CA GLY A 29 1.90 2.24 13.77
C GLY A 29 2.69 2.36 12.47
N GLY A 30 3.40 1.30 12.11
CA GLY A 30 4.00 1.17 10.80
C GLY A 30 4.17 -0.29 10.47
N PHE A 31 4.36 -0.59 9.19
CA PHE A 31 4.63 -1.93 8.73
C PHE A 31 5.75 -1.89 7.72
N CYS A 32 6.73 -2.76 7.91
CA CYS A 32 7.81 -2.96 6.97
C CYS A 32 7.58 -4.31 6.31
N SER A 33 7.45 -4.33 4.98
CA SER A 33 7.36 -5.57 4.23
C SER A 33 8.66 -5.76 3.45
N LYS A 34 9.40 -6.81 3.81
CA LYS A 34 10.55 -7.30 3.03
C LYS A 34 9.97 -8.11 1.88
N MET A 35 9.99 -7.57 0.68
CA MET A 35 9.58 -8.32 -0.50
C MET A 35 10.82 -8.89 -1.18
N GLY A 36 10.77 -10.19 -1.46
CA GLY A 36 11.74 -10.87 -2.32
C GLY A 36 11.59 -10.43 -3.79
N ASN A 37 11.87 -11.31 -4.74
CA ASN A 37 11.72 -11.01 -6.18
C ASN A 37 10.26 -10.61 -6.52
N GLY A 38 10.04 -9.31 -6.71
CA GLY A 38 8.77 -8.70 -7.10
C GLY A 38 9.02 -7.30 -7.66
N THR A 39 8.10 -6.81 -8.50
CA THR A 39 8.21 -5.45 -9.05
C THR A 39 7.93 -4.41 -7.96
N SER A 40 8.54 -3.23 -8.06
CA SER A 40 8.29 -2.10 -7.14
C SER A 40 6.79 -1.79 -6.99
N ILE A 41 6.02 -1.89 -8.08
CA ILE A 41 4.57 -1.66 -8.05
C ILE A 41 3.80 -2.72 -7.24
N MET A 42 4.20 -3.99 -7.33
CA MET A 42 3.59 -5.06 -6.54
C MET A 42 3.85 -4.83 -5.05
N ALA A 43 5.06 -4.34 -4.72
CA ALA A 43 5.41 -4.03 -3.35
C ALA A 43 4.63 -2.85 -2.78
N GLU A 44 4.44 -1.83 -3.60
CA GLU A 44 3.59 -0.71 -3.26
C GLU A 44 2.14 -1.17 -3.02
N LEU A 45 1.51 -1.89 -3.95
CA LEU A 45 0.12 -2.32 -3.77
C LEU A 45 -0.08 -3.22 -2.54
N TRP A 46 0.87 -4.12 -2.25
CA TRP A 46 0.78 -5.02 -1.09
C TRP A 46 0.77 -4.30 0.25
N GLY A 47 1.65 -3.31 0.44
CA GLY A 47 1.62 -2.59 1.71
C GLY A 47 0.45 -1.60 1.80
N ILE A 48 -0.08 -1.06 0.69
CA ILE A 48 -1.37 -0.33 0.73
C ILE A 48 -2.45 -1.24 1.31
N LEU A 49 -2.57 -2.46 0.77
CA LEU A 49 -3.54 -3.45 1.25
C LEU A 49 -3.36 -3.77 2.73
N GLN A 50 -2.13 -4.06 3.17
CA GLN A 50 -1.85 -4.39 4.57
C GLN A 50 -2.18 -3.23 5.53
N GLY A 51 -1.83 -2.00 5.16
CA GLY A 51 -2.15 -0.84 5.97
C GLY A 51 -3.64 -0.53 6.04
N LEU A 52 -4.38 -0.72 4.94
CA LEU A 52 -5.84 -0.64 4.94
C LEU A 52 -6.46 -1.72 5.85
N GLN A 53 -5.98 -2.97 5.79
CA GLN A 53 -6.48 -4.03 6.68
C GLN A 53 -6.20 -3.73 8.15
N LEU A 54 -5.02 -3.18 8.48
CA LEU A 54 -4.65 -2.85 9.85
C LEU A 54 -5.51 -1.71 10.42
N THR A 55 -5.69 -0.63 9.66
CA THR A 55 -6.56 0.49 10.04
C THR A 55 -8.00 0.01 10.23
N TRP A 56 -8.48 -0.84 9.33
CA TRP A 56 -9.78 -1.48 9.43
C TRP A 56 -9.96 -2.27 10.73
N LYS A 57 -9.00 -3.14 11.06
CA LYS A 57 -8.99 -3.91 12.31
C LYS A 57 -8.95 -3.03 13.56
N LYS A 58 -8.36 -1.84 13.48
CA LYS A 58 -8.31 -0.84 14.56
C LYS A 58 -9.58 0.04 14.65
N GLY A 59 -10.59 -0.20 13.81
CA GLY A 59 -11.80 0.63 13.78
C GLY A 59 -11.61 2.00 13.12
N ILE A 60 -10.45 2.26 12.53
CA ILE A 60 -10.17 3.50 11.80
C ILE A 60 -10.83 3.38 10.43
N ARG A 61 -11.69 4.35 10.09
CA ARG A 61 -12.42 4.42 8.81
C ARG A 61 -12.04 5.63 7.97
N PHE A 62 -11.62 6.72 8.63
CA PHE A 62 -11.03 7.88 7.98
C PHE A 62 -9.51 7.76 7.97
N LEU A 63 -8.93 7.68 6.77
CA LEU A 63 -7.48 7.64 6.57
C LEU A 63 -7.10 8.39 5.31
N ILE A 64 -5.91 9.01 5.33
CA ILE A 64 -5.28 9.58 4.14
C ILE A 64 -4.24 8.57 3.65
N LEU A 65 -4.49 8.01 2.46
CA LEU A 65 -3.54 7.16 1.77
C LEU A 65 -2.57 8.06 1.00
N GLU A 66 -1.29 7.97 1.31
CA GLU A 66 -0.23 8.62 0.55
C GLU A 66 0.66 7.50 -0.01
N SER A 67 1.19 7.70 -1.20
CA SER A 67 2.17 6.81 -1.82
C SER A 67 3.03 7.68 -2.71
N ASP A 68 4.33 7.43 -2.69
CA ASP A 68 5.33 7.98 -3.59
C ASP A 68 5.23 7.39 -5.01
N SER A 69 4.41 6.36 -5.20
CA SER A 69 4.14 5.76 -6.51
C SER A 69 2.86 6.30 -7.12
N GLN A 70 3.00 7.31 -8.01
CA GLN A 70 1.88 7.81 -8.81
C GLN A 70 1.18 6.67 -9.59
N LEU A 71 1.95 5.71 -10.10
CA LEU A 71 1.43 4.53 -10.79
C LEU A 71 0.51 3.69 -9.89
N ALA A 72 0.89 3.48 -8.62
CA ALA A 72 0.04 2.75 -7.67
C ALA A 72 -1.29 3.47 -7.42
N LEU A 73 -1.24 4.80 -7.25
CA LEU A 73 -2.42 5.62 -7.06
C LEU A 73 -3.34 5.59 -8.29
N ASP A 74 -2.76 5.70 -9.49
CA ASP A 74 -3.51 5.64 -10.76
C ASP A 74 -4.17 4.28 -10.97
N LEU A 75 -3.47 3.18 -10.66
CA LEU A 75 -4.03 1.83 -10.74
C LEU A 75 -5.17 1.65 -9.73
N ILE A 76 -5.07 2.18 -8.52
CA ILE A 76 -6.14 2.08 -7.52
C ILE A 76 -7.36 2.88 -7.96
N LYS A 77 -7.16 4.10 -8.46
CA LYS A 77 -8.21 5.04 -8.83
C LYS A 77 -8.98 4.63 -10.08
N ASN A 78 -8.27 4.14 -11.09
CA ASN A 78 -8.87 3.80 -12.38
C ASN A 78 -9.37 2.36 -12.39
N ARG A 79 -10.36 2.05 -13.25
CA ARG A 79 -10.75 0.65 -13.49
C ARG A 79 -9.61 -0.07 -14.20
N THR A 80 -9.33 -1.28 -13.76
CA THR A 80 -8.38 -2.19 -14.41
C THR A 80 -9.12 -3.38 -14.97
N ASP A 81 -8.67 -3.89 -16.11
CA ASP A 81 -9.15 -5.15 -16.69
C ASP A 81 -8.97 -6.31 -15.68
N ALA A 82 -9.88 -7.27 -15.70
CA ALA A 82 -9.76 -8.51 -14.94
C ALA A 82 -8.50 -9.31 -15.31
N ALA A 83 -8.01 -9.18 -16.54
CA ALA A 83 -6.77 -9.77 -17.01
C ALA A 83 -5.50 -9.06 -16.50
N HIS A 84 -5.63 -7.90 -15.83
CA HIS A 84 -4.47 -7.17 -15.33
C HIS A 84 -3.73 -8.01 -14.26
N PRO A 85 -2.39 -8.10 -14.29
CA PRO A 85 -1.61 -8.96 -13.39
C PRO A 85 -1.79 -8.64 -11.89
N HIS A 86 -2.28 -7.44 -11.58
CA HIS A 86 -2.57 -6.99 -10.21
C HIS A 86 -4.07 -6.79 -9.92
N ALA A 87 -4.97 -7.26 -10.79
CA ALA A 87 -6.42 -7.06 -10.67
C ALA A 87 -6.97 -7.52 -9.30
N THR A 88 -6.51 -8.66 -8.80
CA THR A 88 -6.94 -9.22 -7.50
C THR A 88 -6.64 -8.28 -6.33
N ILE A 89 -5.39 -7.80 -6.23
CA ILE A 89 -4.98 -6.90 -5.13
C ILE A 89 -5.67 -5.55 -5.25
N LEU A 90 -5.77 -5.00 -6.46
CA LEU A 90 -6.50 -3.76 -6.71
C LEU A 90 -7.98 -3.87 -6.33
N GLY A 91 -8.62 -5.01 -6.61
CA GLY A 91 -9.99 -5.29 -6.20
C GLY A 91 -10.16 -5.28 -4.67
N LEU A 92 -9.23 -5.91 -3.94
CA LEU A 92 -9.25 -5.91 -2.47
C LEU A 92 -9.04 -4.51 -1.88
N ILE A 93 -8.08 -3.75 -2.40
CA ILE A 93 -7.83 -2.37 -1.97
C ILE A 93 -9.08 -1.51 -2.19
N ARG A 94 -9.65 -1.53 -3.40
CA ARG A 94 -10.86 -0.76 -3.73
C ARG A 94 -12.04 -1.15 -2.85
N ARG A 95 -12.20 -2.44 -2.53
CA ARG A 95 -13.26 -2.91 -1.63
C ARG A 95 -13.10 -2.33 -0.22
N LEU A 96 -11.89 -2.29 0.33
CA LEU A 96 -11.65 -1.72 1.66
C LEU A 96 -11.84 -0.19 1.68
N LEU A 97 -11.48 0.49 0.58
CA LEU A 97 -11.70 1.93 0.43
C LEU A 97 -13.19 2.30 0.29
N ALA A 98 -13.98 1.46 -0.39
CA ALA A 98 -15.41 1.72 -0.61
C ALA A 98 -16.30 1.43 0.62
N GLN A 99 -15.75 0.82 1.66
CA GLN A 99 -16.48 0.48 2.88
C GLN A 99 -16.26 1.49 4.03
N GLY A 100 -15.50 2.56 3.78
CA GLY A 100 -15.24 3.66 4.72
C GLY A 100 -16.26 4.77 4.66
#